data_AF-A0A6J7MXH3-F1
#
_entry.id   AF-A0A6J7MXH3-F1
#
_cell.length_a   1.000
_cell.length_b   1.000
_cell.length_c   1.000
_cell.angle_alpha   90.00
_cell.angle_beta   90.00
_cell.angle_gamma   90.00
#
_symmetry.space_group_name_H-M   'P 1'
#
loop_
_entity.id
_entity.type
_entity.pdbx_description
1 polymer ?
#
loop_
_entity_poly.entity_id
_entity_poly.type
_entity_poly.pdbx_seq_one_letter_code
_entity_poly.pdbx_strand_id
1 'polypeptide(L)'
;MSLRFTADDESLRPMGRSATGVIGMKFRKDDELLTMVSIPKNSDDVKQYVLTATDGGFGKRTPLAEYRSQGRGGIGVKAAKIDEGSRGILVGALIVNDSDEILAITSSGSVMRTEVSQVRETGRDTMGVRLVNLNDGITVVSLTKVSEE
;
A
#
# COMPACT_ATOMS: atom_id res chain seq x y z
N MET A 1 2.47 4.55 7.92
CA MET A 1 3.31 5.55 7.21
C MET A 1 3.82 4.96 5.89
N SER A 2 4.49 5.71 5.02
CA SER A 2 5.17 5.19 3.81
C SER A 2 6.55 5.82 3.61
N LEU A 3 7.51 5.07 3.07
CA LEU A 3 8.85 5.54 2.74
C LEU A 3 9.24 4.94 1.40
N ARG A 4 9.70 5.79 0.48
CA ARG A 4 10.30 5.39 -0.79
C ARG A 4 11.73 5.87 -0.78
N PHE A 5 12.68 4.99 -1.11
CA PHE A 5 14.09 5.33 -1.24
C PHE A 5 14.68 4.58 -2.43
N THR A 6 15.74 5.11 -3.02
CA THR A 6 16.51 4.40 -4.04
C THR A 6 17.25 3.25 -3.36
N ALA A 7 17.17 2.03 -3.91
CA ALA A 7 17.89 0.87 -3.42
C ALA A 7 19.05 0.55 -4.38
N ASP A 8 20.18 1.22 -4.15
CA ASP A 8 21.47 0.99 -4.83
C ASP A 8 22.53 0.58 -3.80
N ASP A 9 23.72 0.16 -4.25
CA ASP A 9 24.77 -0.32 -3.36
C ASP A 9 25.31 0.75 -2.40
N GLU A 10 25.13 2.03 -2.73
CA GLU A 10 25.50 3.16 -1.87
C GLU A 10 24.53 3.29 -0.69
N SER A 11 23.22 3.26 -0.96
CA SER A 11 22.17 3.39 0.05
C SER A 11 21.89 2.08 0.80
N LEU A 12 22.06 0.94 0.14
CA LEU A 12 21.74 -0.40 0.64
C LEU A 12 22.82 -1.40 0.19
N ARG A 13 23.96 -1.38 0.89
CA ARG A 13 25.08 -2.27 0.61
C ARG A 13 24.67 -3.76 0.53
N PRO A 14 25.24 -4.54 -0.41
CA PRO A 14 25.08 -5.98 -0.43
C PRO A 14 25.57 -6.61 0.87
N MET A 15 24.84 -7.62 1.36
CA MET A 15 25.18 -8.35 2.58
C MET A 15 24.95 -9.85 2.37
N GLY A 16 25.72 -10.66 3.09
CA GLY A 16 25.55 -12.12 3.09
C GLY A 16 24.23 -12.54 3.73
N ARG A 17 23.76 -13.76 3.39
CA ARG A 17 22.47 -14.29 3.84
C ARG A 17 22.32 -14.40 5.37
N SER A 18 23.44 -14.51 6.10
CA SER A 18 23.47 -14.60 7.56
C SER A 18 23.44 -13.25 8.28
N ALA A 19 23.37 -12.13 7.55
CA ALA A 19 23.33 -10.80 8.14
C ALA A 19 21.92 -10.48 8.68
N THR A 20 21.86 -9.71 9.77
CA THR A 20 20.59 -9.22 10.36
C THR A 20 19.84 -8.24 9.45
N GLY A 21 20.55 -7.57 8.54
CA GLY A 21 19.99 -6.52 7.68
C GLY A 21 20.29 -5.11 8.20
N VAL A 22 19.65 -4.11 7.57
CA VAL A 22 19.78 -2.70 7.92
C VAL A 22 18.40 -2.04 7.94
N ILE A 23 18.28 -0.92 8.67
CA ILE A 23 17.01 -0.22 8.84
C ILE A 23 16.50 0.30 7.49
N GLY A 24 15.32 -0.14 7.03
CA GLY A 24 14.63 0.43 5.88
C GLY A 24 13.85 1.70 6.26
N MET A 25 12.92 1.57 7.21
CA MET A 25 12.07 2.63 7.74
C MET A 25 12.09 2.57 9.27
N LYS A 26 11.94 3.73 9.93
CA LYS A 26 11.64 3.81 11.36
C LYS A 26 10.13 3.88 11.58
N PHE A 27 9.64 3.14 12.55
CA PHE A 27 8.22 3.08 12.90
C PHE A 27 7.95 3.94 14.14
N ARG A 28 6.70 4.42 14.27
CA ARG A 28 6.24 4.90 15.57
C ARG A 28 5.95 3.72 16.48
N LYS A 29 5.65 3.99 17.74
CA LYS A 29 5.24 2.94 18.68
C LYS A 29 4.00 2.23 18.12
N ASP A 30 4.01 0.90 18.17
CA ASP A 30 2.93 0.00 17.73
C ASP A 30 2.66 -0.05 16.21
N ASP A 31 3.42 0.70 15.40
CA ASP A 31 3.40 0.58 13.93
C ASP A 31 4.20 -0.64 13.46
N GLU A 32 3.71 -1.32 12.42
CA GLU A 32 4.40 -2.41 11.73
C GLU A 32 4.47 -2.20 10.22
N LEU A 33 5.33 -2.98 9.55
CA LEU A 33 5.46 -2.93 8.09
C LEU A 33 4.38 -3.80 7.44
N LEU A 34 3.46 -3.18 6.70
CA LEU A 34 2.40 -3.90 5.98
C LEU A 34 2.87 -4.48 4.63
N THR A 35 3.64 -3.72 3.87
CA THR A 35 4.03 -4.11 2.51
C THR A 35 5.37 -3.50 2.12
N MET A 36 6.06 -4.16 1.19
CA MET A 36 7.26 -3.67 0.55
C MET A 36 7.20 -4.04 -0.93
N VAL A 37 7.44 -3.07 -1.82
CA VAL A 37 7.39 -3.27 -3.26
C VAL A 37 8.59 -2.60 -3.92
N SER A 38 9.25 -3.30 -4.83
CA SER A 38 10.29 -2.73 -5.70
C SER A 38 9.65 -1.98 -6.88
N ILE A 39 10.10 -0.75 -7.12
CA ILE A 39 9.62 0.08 -8.23
C ILE A 39 10.78 0.22 -9.23
N PRO A 40 10.68 -0.37 -10.44
CA PRO A 40 11.71 -0.24 -11.46
C PRO A 40 11.93 1.21 -11.87
N LYS A 41 13.18 1.61 -12.17
CA LYS A 41 13.50 3.00 -12.56
C LYS A 41 12.82 3.45 -13.87
N ASN A 42 12.46 2.53 -14.75
CA ASN A 42 11.84 2.82 -16.05
C ASN A 42 10.31 2.63 -16.03
N SER A 43 9.67 2.76 -14.86
CA SER A 43 8.22 2.57 -14.74
C SER A 43 7.40 3.79 -15.16
N ASP A 44 8.03 4.83 -15.74
CA ASP A 44 7.38 6.11 -16.06
C ASP A 44 6.44 6.03 -17.28
N ASP A 45 6.56 4.99 -18.11
CA ASP A 45 5.71 4.79 -19.29
C ASP A 45 4.25 4.46 -18.92
N VAL A 46 4.00 3.98 -17.70
CA VAL A 46 2.67 3.63 -17.21
C VAL A 46 2.38 4.40 -15.93
N LYS A 47 1.25 5.10 -15.88
CA LYS A 47 0.83 5.80 -14.66
C LYS A 47 0.54 4.78 -13.56
N GLN A 48 1.39 4.81 -12.53
CA GLN A 48 1.28 3.95 -11.36
C GLN A 48 0.66 4.67 -10.17
N TYR A 49 0.01 3.89 -9.32
CA TYR A 49 -0.61 4.33 -8.09
C TYR A 49 -0.19 3.45 -6.93
N VAL A 50 -0.16 4.02 -5.74
CA VAL A 50 -0.26 3.27 -4.50
C VAL A 50 -1.74 3.14 -4.17
N LEU A 51 -2.26 1.93 -4.26
CA LEU A 51 -3.59 1.61 -3.78
C LEU A 51 -3.48 1.20 -2.31
N THR A 52 -4.30 1.77 -1.44
CA THR A 52 -4.36 1.43 -0.01
C THR A 52 -5.78 0.99 0.35
N ALA A 53 -5.90 -0.02 1.20
CA ALA A 53 -7.18 -0.49 1.73
C ALA A 53 -7.15 -0.64 3.25
N THR A 54 -8.32 -0.54 3.86
CA THR A 54 -8.57 -0.70 5.29
C THR A 54 -9.44 -1.92 5.57
N ASP A 55 -9.37 -2.45 6.79
CA ASP A 55 -10.23 -3.55 7.26
C ASP A 55 -11.72 -3.17 7.26
N GLY A 56 -12.05 -1.89 7.44
CA GLY A 56 -13.41 -1.35 7.30
C GLY A 56 -13.92 -1.26 5.86
N GLY A 57 -13.17 -1.74 4.87
CA GLY A 57 -13.60 -1.80 3.48
C GLY A 57 -13.49 -0.46 2.73
N PHE A 58 -12.69 0.48 3.23
CA PHE A 58 -12.37 1.72 2.53
C PHE A 58 -11.03 1.62 1.81
N GLY A 59 -10.95 2.27 0.66
CA GLY A 59 -9.73 2.33 -0.11
C GLY A 59 -9.63 3.55 -1.02
N LYS A 60 -8.44 3.72 -1.60
CA LYS A 60 -8.13 4.77 -2.57
C LYS A 60 -6.91 4.36 -3.37
N ARG A 61 -6.75 4.99 -4.53
CA ARG A 61 -5.48 5.00 -5.26
C ARG A 61 -4.90 6.41 -5.24
N THR A 62 -3.61 6.51 -5.03
CA THR A 62 -2.89 7.78 -5.00
C THR A 62 -1.74 7.71 -6.00
N PRO A 63 -1.56 8.70 -6.89
CA PRO A 63 -0.47 8.69 -7.85
C PRO A 63 0.88 8.42 -7.16
N LEU A 64 1.66 7.51 -7.73
CA LEU A 64 2.96 7.14 -7.17
C LEU A 64 3.90 8.36 -7.04
N ALA A 65 3.76 9.34 -7.93
CA ALA A 65 4.50 10.60 -7.90
C ALA A 65 4.31 11.40 -6.59
N GLU A 66 3.19 11.23 -5.87
CA GLU A 66 3.02 11.85 -4.55
C GLU A 66 3.93 11.23 -3.48
N TYR A 67 4.40 10.00 -3.69
CA TYR A 67 5.35 9.31 -2.82
C TYR A 67 6.77 9.62 -3.26
N ARG A 68 7.21 10.87 -2.97
CA ARG A 68 8.56 11.32 -3.26
C ARG A 68 9.63 10.42 -2.62
N SER A 69 10.75 10.27 -3.30
CA SER A 69 11.92 9.59 -2.74
C SER A 69 12.47 10.37 -1.53
N GLN A 70 12.93 9.65 -0.52
CA GLN A 70 13.52 10.17 0.71
C GLN A 70 14.71 9.28 1.12
N GLY A 71 15.53 9.74 2.06
CA GLY A 71 16.59 8.93 2.62
C GLY A 71 16.08 7.71 3.37
N ARG A 72 16.78 6.58 3.22
CA ARG A 72 16.52 5.34 3.97
C ARG A 72 16.65 5.59 5.48
N GLY A 73 15.86 4.89 6.29
CA GLY A 73 15.90 4.97 7.75
C GLY A 73 15.12 6.14 8.34
N GLY A 74 14.37 6.88 7.52
CA GLY A 74 13.41 7.89 7.97
C GLY A 74 12.09 7.28 8.47
N ILE A 75 11.26 8.12 9.09
CA ILE A 75 9.88 7.78 9.49
C ILE A 75 8.93 7.77 8.28
N GLY A 76 9.34 8.41 7.20
CA GLY A 76 8.54 8.53 5.98
C GLY A 76 7.46 9.62 6.06
N VAL A 77 6.45 9.46 5.23
CA VAL A 77 5.34 10.38 5.01
C VAL A 77 4.00 9.67 5.25
N LYS A 78 2.93 10.44 5.48
CA LYS A 78 1.61 9.86 5.66
C LYS A 78 1.12 9.24 4.35
N ALA A 79 0.63 8.00 4.39
CA ALA A 79 0.12 7.26 3.24
C ALA A 79 -1.40 7.37 3.06
N ALA A 80 -2.12 7.43 4.19
CA ALA A 80 -3.56 7.59 4.28
C ALA A 80 -3.92 8.37 5.53
N LYS A 81 -5.02 9.13 5.48
CA LYS A 81 -5.69 9.62 6.70
C LYS A 81 -6.62 8.51 7.18
N ILE A 82 -6.40 8.03 8.40
CA ILE A 82 -7.20 6.95 8.97
C ILE A 82 -8.03 7.51 10.12
N ASP A 83 -9.27 7.05 10.20
CA ASP A 83 -10.17 7.25 11.33
C ASP A 83 -10.59 5.87 11.81
N GLU A 84 -9.90 5.37 12.84
CA GLU A 84 -10.05 4.00 13.32
C GLU A 84 -11.48 3.68 13.78
N GLY A 85 -12.21 4.68 14.29
CA GLY A 85 -13.59 4.50 14.74
C GLY A 85 -14.60 4.30 13.61
N SER A 86 -14.32 4.78 12.40
CA SER A 86 -15.28 4.72 11.28
C SER A 86 -14.80 3.98 10.05
N ARG A 87 -13.48 3.87 9.85
CA ARG A 87 -12.84 3.25 8.68
C ARG A 87 -11.90 2.10 9.04
N GLY A 88 -11.60 1.92 10.32
CA GLY A 88 -10.68 0.89 10.81
C GLY A 88 -9.23 1.18 10.46
N ILE A 89 -8.39 0.14 10.32
CA ILE A 89 -6.93 0.23 10.14
C ILE A 89 -6.50 -0.18 8.72
N LEU A 90 -5.30 0.22 8.29
CA LEU A 90 -4.75 -0.22 7.01
C LEU A 90 -4.45 -1.72 7.03
N VAL A 91 -4.89 -2.44 6.00
CA VAL A 91 -4.65 -3.89 5.84
C VAL A 91 -3.81 -4.24 4.63
N GLY A 92 -3.65 -3.30 3.69
CA GLY A 92 -2.89 -3.57 2.49
C GLY A 92 -2.53 -2.32 1.72
N ALA A 93 -1.42 -2.41 1.00
CA ALA A 93 -1.11 -1.48 -0.06
C ALA A 93 -0.43 -2.20 -1.23
N LEU A 94 -0.75 -1.75 -2.45
CA LEU A 94 -0.29 -2.35 -3.70
C LEU A 94 0.21 -1.26 -4.65
N ILE A 95 1.23 -1.57 -5.45
CA ILE A 95 1.55 -0.79 -6.64
C ILE A 95 0.71 -1.33 -7.80
N VAL A 96 -0.10 -0.45 -8.38
CA VAL A 96 -1.05 -0.79 -9.44
C VAL A 96 -1.03 0.25 -10.55
N ASN A 97 -1.53 -0.12 -11.73
CA ASN A 97 -1.86 0.77 -12.84
C ASN A 97 -3.38 0.75 -13.11
N ASP A 98 -3.85 1.56 -14.06
CA ASP A 98 -5.29 1.66 -14.39
C ASP A 98 -5.91 0.36 -14.91
N SER A 99 -5.13 -0.50 -15.58
CA SER A 99 -5.58 -1.78 -16.15
C SER A 99 -5.54 -2.95 -15.17
N ASP A 100 -4.88 -2.79 -14.02
CA ASP A 100 -4.80 -3.85 -13.03
C ASP A 100 -6.16 -4.09 -12.37
N GLU A 101 -6.34 -5.30 -11.85
CA GLU A 101 -7.46 -5.66 -10.97
C GLU A 101 -6.95 -6.12 -9.62
N ILE A 102 -7.77 -5.91 -8.59
CA ILE A 102 -7.49 -6.32 -7.22
C ILE A 102 -8.56 -7.27 -6.70
N LEU A 103 -8.16 -8.14 -5.78
CA LEU A 103 -9.04 -8.98 -4.99
C LEU A 103 -8.98 -8.51 -3.53
N ALA A 104 -10.13 -8.13 -2.99
CA ALA A 104 -10.31 -7.92 -1.56
C ALA A 104 -10.91 -9.18 -0.93
N ILE A 105 -10.22 -9.72 0.07
CA ILE A 105 -10.62 -10.95 0.78
C ILE A 105 -11.16 -10.53 2.14
N THR A 106 -12.34 -11.03 2.49
CA THR A 106 -13.04 -10.70 3.74
C THR A 106 -12.86 -11.79 4.80
N SER A 107 -13.12 -11.45 6.06
CA SER A 107 -13.08 -12.40 7.19
C SER A 107 -14.13 -13.52 7.08
N SER A 108 -15.19 -13.32 6.29
CA SER A 108 -16.18 -14.37 5.97
C SER A 108 -15.75 -15.30 4.83
N GLY A 109 -14.56 -15.10 4.25
CA GLY A 109 -14.07 -15.88 3.10
C GLY A 109 -14.64 -15.43 1.75
N SER A 110 -15.41 -14.34 1.71
CA SER A 110 -15.89 -13.76 0.45
C SER A 110 -14.75 -13.00 -0.23
N VAL A 111 -14.66 -13.13 -1.56
CA VAL A 111 -13.65 -12.48 -2.41
C VAL A 111 -14.35 -11.54 -3.37
N MET A 112 -13.89 -10.29 -3.42
CA MET A 112 -14.44 -9.25 -4.27
C MET A 112 -13.39 -8.76 -5.24
N ARG A 113 -13.67 -8.90 -6.54
CA ARG A 113 -12.83 -8.40 -7.62
C ARG A 113 -13.20 -6.97 -7.96
N THR A 114 -12.21 -6.11 -8.15
CA THR A 114 -12.44 -4.70 -8.49
C THR A 114 -11.36 -4.22 -9.44
N GLU A 115 -11.77 -3.60 -10.54
CA GLU A 115 -10.89 -2.88 -11.45
C GLU A 115 -10.29 -1.67 -10.74
N VAL A 116 -8.97 -1.49 -10.84
CA VAL A 116 -8.29 -0.36 -10.19
C VAL A 116 -8.80 0.98 -10.69
N SER A 117 -9.19 1.06 -11.96
CA SER A 117 -9.79 2.24 -12.59
C SER A 117 -11.02 2.78 -11.82
N GLN A 118 -11.81 1.88 -11.21
CA GLN A 118 -13.02 2.20 -10.44
C GLN A 118 -12.73 2.68 -9.01
N VAL A 119 -11.52 2.41 -8.49
CA VAL A 119 -11.10 2.89 -7.19
C VAL A 119 -10.79 4.38 -7.27
N ARG A 120 -11.30 5.19 -6.34
CA ARG A 120 -11.17 6.65 -6.43
C ARG A 120 -9.71 7.10 -6.32
N GLU A 121 -9.27 7.88 -7.30
CA GLU A 121 -8.00 8.60 -7.26
C GLU A 121 -8.10 9.79 -6.29
N THR A 122 -7.27 9.80 -5.24
CA THR A 122 -7.17 10.92 -4.30
C THR A 122 -5.75 11.02 -3.73
N GLY A 123 -5.42 12.17 -3.16
CA GLY A 123 -4.11 12.40 -2.56
C GLY A 123 -3.79 11.53 -1.34
N ARG A 124 -2.56 11.62 -0.83
CA ARG A 124 -2.12 10.79 0.30
C ARG A 124 -2.88 11.05 1.60
N ASP A 125 -3.08 12.30 1.99
CA ASP A 125 -3.74 12.68 3.26
C ASP A 125 -5.27 12.73 3.16
N THR A 126 -5.85 11.71 2.54
CA THR A 126 -7.30 11.53 2.42
C THR A 126 -7.71 10.19 3.02
N MET A 127 -9.00 10.06 3.32
CA MET A 127 -9.55 8.86 3.97
C MET A 127 -10.03 7.80 2.98
N GLY A 128 -9.96 8.08 1.68
CA GLY A 128 -10.51 7.22 0.64
C GLY A 128 -12.04 7.13 0.66
N VAL A 129 -12.56 6.19 -0.12
CA VAL A 129 -13.99 5.91 -0.28
C VAL A 129 -14.26 4.44 -0.02
N ARG A 130 -15.54 4.08 0.08
CA ARG A 130 -15.94 2.69 0.23
C ARG A 130 -15.48 1.90 -1.00
N LEU A 131 -14.61 0.91 -0.76
CA LEU A 131 -14.13 -0.05 -1.75
C LEU A 131 -15.04 -1.29 -1.76
N VAL A 132 -15.48 -1.71 -0.57
CA VAL A 132 -16.30 -2.90 -0.35
C VAL A 132 -17.46 -2.57 0.59
N ASN A 133 -18.65 -3.08 0.25
CA ASN A 133 -19.76 -3.14 1.19
C ASN A 133 -19.58 -4.37 2.08
N LEU A 134 -19.35 -4.13 3.37
CA LEU A 134 -19.19 -5.18 4.36
C LEU A 134 -20.47 -5.30 5.19
N ASN A 135 -20.85 -6.52 5.52
CA ASN A 135 -21.89 -6.77 6.51
C ASN A 135 -21.34 -6.46 7.91
N ASP A 136 -22.24 -6.26 8.87
CA ASP A 136 -21.87 -6.01 10.27
C ASP A 136 -20.96 -7.12 10.82
N GLY A 137 -19.84 -6.71 11.40
CA GLY A 137 -18.82 -7.62 11.96
C GLY A 137 -17.88 -8.27 10.93
N ILE A 138 -18.08 -8.03 9.63
CA ILE A 138 -17.17 -8.51 8.58
C ILE A 138 -16.12 -7.44 8.27
N THR A 139 -14.88 -7.88 8.07
CA THR A 139 -13.73 -7.01 7.76
C THR A 139 -13.02 -7.49 6.50
N VAL A 140 -12.28 -6.60 5.85
CA VAL A 140 -11.27 -6.97 4.85
C VAL A 140 -10.03 -7.46 5.59
N VAL A 141 -9.56 -8.65 5.26
CA VAL A 141 -8.37 -9.26 5.89
C VAL A 141 -7.15 -9.21 5.00
N SER A 142 -7.33 -9.14 3.67
CA SER A 142 -6.22 -9.10 2.72
C SER A 142 -6.62 -8.47 1.41
N LEU A 143 -5.62 -7.95 0.71
CA LEU A 143 -5.72 -7.34 -0.59
C LEU A 143 -4.59 -7.86 -1.48
N THR A 144 -4.92 -8.37 -2.66
CA THR A 144 -3.92 -8.81 -3.63
C THR A 144 -4.25 -8.28 -5.02
N LYS A 145 -3.21 -8.14 -5.84
CA LYS A 145 -3.37 -7.89 -7.26
C LYS A 145 -3.66 -9.20 -7.98
N VAL A 146 -4.53 -9.17 -8.99
CA VAL A 146 -4.69 -10.31 -9.90
C VAL A 146 -3.43 -10.40 -10.75
N SER A 147 -2.76 -11.55 -10.74
CA SER A 147 -1.68 -11.85 -11.67
C SER A 147 -2.29 -12.39 -12.97
N GLU A 148 -1.91 -11.83 -14.11
CA GLU A 148 -2.08 -12.50 -15.38
C GLU A 148 -0.97 -13.57 -15.52
N GLU A 149 -1.34 -14.76 -15.97
CA GLU A 149 -0.41 -15.87 -16.28
C GLU A 149 0.48 -15.57 -17.49
#